data_AF-A0A536T4K2-F1
#
_entry.id   AF-A0A536T4K2-F1
#
_cell.length_a   1.000
_cell.length_b   1.000
_cell.length_c   1.000
_cell.angle_alpha   90.00
_cell.angle_beta   90.00
_cell.angle_gamma   90.00
#
_symmetry.space_group_name_H-M   'P 1'
#
loop_
_entity.id
_entity.type
_entity.pdbx_description
1 polymer ?
#
loop_
_entity_poly.entity_id
_entity_poly.type
_entity_poly.pdbx_seq_one_letter_code
_entity_poly.pdbx_strand_id
1 'polypeptide(L)'
;MNQTKRFTPALGSGILIRVWKRLRSGHDHGLYTTLIEEIAIAIGLDVILAGIWESMKADIDDAFRADATRYGGTAFLECLLAAWNDDMRLTLIAHSGGAVYINRLLNAIDDRLPAKIKADIVFIAAALSFDAFAETIDDDVFRNRVHSYRFFALEDKREGGYWQVPGVYDKSLLYLLSALCERDGDADKALVGMQRYWSGKKPYKTKNITTVTNTISIGERVWSPTPSGAPAGYQANARRHGRFAVEPKTNASVQHFLR
;
A
#
# COMPACT_ATOMS: atom_id res chain seq x y z
N MET A 1 6.64 33.29 15.75
CA MET A 1 6.44 33.06 17.20
C MET A 1 5.57 31.82 17.37
N ASN A 2 6.17 30.69 17.74
CA ASN A 2 5.49 29.42 17.96
C ASN A 2 4.61 29.51 19.21
N GLN A 3 3.30 29.48 19.06
CA GLN A 3 2.43 29.03 20.14
C GLN A 3 2.65 27.52 20.29
N THR A 4 3.45 27.12 21.27
CA THR A 4 3.45 25.74 21.75
C THR A 4 2.04 25.43 22.21
N LYS A 5 1.34 24.53 21.50
CA LYS A 5 0.07 23.97 21.97
C LYS A 5 0.34 23.32 23.33
N ARG A 6 -0.03 23.99 24.42
CA ARG A 6 0.04 23.40 25.76
C ARG A 6 -0.92 22.23 25.80
N PHE A 7 -0.49 21.12 26.39
CA PHE A 7 -1.36 19.99 26.63
C PHE A 7 -2.43 20.43 27.65
N THR A 8 -3.68 20.52 27.21
CA THR A 8 -4.80 20.93 28.07
C THR A 8 -5.61 19.71 28.52
N PRO A 9 -6.39 19.79 29.61
CA PRO A 9 -7.33 18.73 29.98
C PRO A 9 -8.30 18.37 28.85
N ALA A 10 -8.72 19.35 28.05
CA ALA A 10 -9.58 19.14 26.89
C ALA A 10 -8.88 18.36 25.76
N LEU A 11 -7.59 18.62 25.52
CA LEU A 11 -6.80 17.85 24.56
C LEU A 11 -6.64 16.40 25.05
N GLY A 12 -6.33 16.22 26.33
CA GLY A 12 -6.19 14.91 26.95
C GLY A 12 -7.48 14.08 26.89
N SER A 13 -8.64 14.68 27.21
CA SER A 13 -9.93 13.99 27.08
C SER A 13 -10.28 13.65 25.63
N GLY A 14 -9.96 14.54 24.68
CA GLY A 14 -10.13 14.30 23.25
C GLY A 14 -9.36 13.07 22.76
N ILE A 15 -8.09 12.93 23.18
CA ILE A 15 -7.27 11.74 22.87
C ILE A 15 -7.92 10.48 23.43
N LEU A 16 -8.29 10.46 24.71
CA LEU A 16 -8.91 9.29 25.34
C LEU A 16 -10.23 8.88 24.67
N ILE A 17 -11.05 9.86 24.27
CA ILE A 17 -12.30 9.62 23.53
C ILE A 17 -12.02 8.96 22.18
N ARG A 18 -11.00 9.44 21.43
CA ARG A 18 -10.64 8.86 20.13
C ARG A 18 -10.06 7.46 20.27
N VAL A 19 -9.18 7.23 21.24
CA VAL A 19 -8.66 5.88 21.57
C VAL A 19 -9.82 4.92 21.85
N TRP A 20 -10.77 5.33 22.71
CA TRP A 20 -11.93 4.49 23.04
C TRP A 20 -12.83 4.22 21.83
N LYS A 21 -13.05 5.21 20.98
CA LYS A 21 -13.82 5.03 19.73
C LYS A 21 -13.20 3.99 18.82
N ARG A 22 -11.88 4.06 18.59
CA ARG A 22 -11.14 3.11 17.75
C ARG A 22 -11.16 1.68 18.32
N LEU A 23 -10.94 1.53 19.62
CA LEU A 23 -11.06 0.24 20.32
C LEU A 23 -12.46 -0.36 20.17
N ARG A 24 -13.50 0.47 20.30
CA ARG A 24 -14.90 0.02 20.19
C ARG A 24 -15.28 -0.32 18.76
N SER A 25 -14.77 0.40 17.77
CA SER A 25 -15.08 0.19 16.36
C SER A 25 -14.23 -0.90 15.71
N GLY A 26 -13.13 -1.32 16.35
CA GLY A 26 -12.18 -2.32 15.84
C GLY A 26 -11.14 -1.74 14.88
N HIS A 27 -10.97 -0.41 14.86
CA HIS A 27 -9.97 0.32 14.07
C HIS A 27 -8.72 0.66 14.89
N ASP A 28 -8.59 0.12 16.10
CA ASP A 28 -7.40 0.30 16.91
C ASP A 28 -6.22 -0.52 16.39
N HIS A 29 -5.02 -0.11 16.77
CA HIS A 29 -3.76 -0.78 16.48
C HIS A 29 -3.19 -1.47 17.73
N GLY A 30 -4.05 -1.81 18.69
CA GLY A 30 -3.66 -2.12 20.06
C GLY A 30 -3.52 -0.86 20.91
N LEU A 31 -3.75 -0.99 22.22
CA LEU A 31 -3.87 0.16 23.13
C LEU A 31 -2.65 1.10 23.09
N TYR A 32 -1.45 0.55 23.17
CA TYR A 32 -0.21 1.34 23.18
C TYR A 32 -0.04 2.13 21.88
N THR A 33 -0.06 1.45 20.73
CA THR A 33 0.13 2.10 19.42
C THR A 33 -0.96 3.13 19.15
N THR A 34 -2.22 2.79 19.43
CA THR A 34 -3.36 3.70 19.25
C THR A 34 -3.17 4.97 20.08
N LEU A 35 -2.73 4.85 21.33
CA LEU A 35 -2.44 6.01 22.16
C LEU A 35 -1.33 6.90 21.55
N ILE A 36 -0.25 6.29 21.06
CA ILE A 36 0.86 7.02 20.42
C ILE A 36 0.37 7.75 19.15
N GLU A 37 -0.46 7.11 18.34
CA GLU A 37 -1.04 7.71 17.13
C GLU A 37 -1.97 8.87 17.47
N GLU A 38 -2.86 8.71 18.45
CA GLU A 38 -3.77 9.79 18.86
C GLU A 38 -3.02 10.97 19.49
N ILE A 39 -1.90 10.72 20.18
CA ILE A 39 -0.98 11.78 20.63
C ILE A 39 -0.36 12.49 19.43
N ALA A 40 0.14 11.75 18.44
CA ALA A 40 0.72 12.31 17.22
C ALA A 40 -0.28 13.18 16.45
N ILE A 41 -1.53 12.72 16.31
CA ILE A 41 -2.65 13.48 15.72
C ILE A 41 -2.94 14.75 16.53
N ALA A 42 -3.03 14.64 17.86
CA ALA A 42 -3.32 15.79 18.72
C ALA A 42 -2.28 16.91 18.62
N ILE A 43 -1.01 16.56 18.40
CA ILE A 43 0.08 17.55 18.21
C ILE A 43 0.24 18.00 16.75
N GLY A 44 -0.52 17.42 15.80
CA GLY A 44 -0.51 17.78 14.38
C GLY A 44 0.60 17.14 13.55
N LEU A 45 1.21 16.05 14.03
CA LEU A 45 2.22 15.32 13.28
C LEU A 45 1.61 14.60 12.06
N ASP A 46 0.36 14.14 12.18
CA ASP A 46 -0.43 13.58 11.08
C ASP A 46 -0.56 14.56 9.91
N VAL A 47 -0.79 15.85 10.17
CA VAL A 47 -0.90 16.87 9.12
C VAL A 47 0.40 16.98 8.32
N ILE A 48 1.55 16.92 9.00
CA ILE A 48 2.87 17.01 8.37
C ILE A 48 3.14 15.75 7.54
N LEU A 49 2.93 14.56 8.14
CA LEU A 49 3.19 13.28 7.50
C LEU A 49 2.25 13.04 6.31
N ALA A 50 0.97 13.34 6.46
CA ALA A 50 0.01 13.34 5.36
C ALA A 50 0.41 14.34 4.27
N GLY A 51 0.88 15.54 4.62
CA GLY A 51 1.37 16.51 3.64
C GLY A 51 2.50 15.98 2.76
N ILE A 52 3.48 15.29 3.37
CA ILE A 52 4.60 14.65 2.63
C ILE A 52 4.06 13.54 1.73
N TRP A 53 3.16 12.71 2.25
CA TRP A 53 2.57 11.61 1.50
C TRP A 53 1.72 12.08 0.32
N GLU A 54 0.88 13.09 0.51
CA GLU A 54 0.10 13.71 -0.56
C GLU A 54 1.00 14.38 -1.60
N SER A 55 2.10 15.03 -1.21
CA SER A 55 3.08 15.57 -2.16
C SER A 55 3.70 14.47 -3.01
N MET A 56 4.07 13.34 -2.42
CA MET A 56 4.60 12.20 -3.16
C MET A 56 3.57 11.66 -4.15
N LYS A 57 2.29 11.55 -3.76
CA LYS A 57 1.20 11.14 -4.67
C LYS A 57 0.99 12.15 -5.80
N ALA A 58 1.06 13.45 -5.50
CA ALA A 58 0.99 14.51 -6.49
C ALA A 58 2.15 14.45 -7.50
N ASP A 59 3.39 14.18 -7.04
CA ASP A 59 4.55 13.99 -7.93
C ASP A 59 4.36 12.78 -8.86
N ILE A 60 3.76 11.69 -8.35
CA ILE A 60 3.40 10.51 -9.14
C ILE A 60 2.34 10.88 -10.20
N ASP A 61 1.29 11.61 -9.82
CA ASP A 61 0.24 12.03 -10.74
C ASP A 61 0.80 12.98 -11.82
N ASP A 62 1.67 13.91 -11.44
CA ASP A 62 2.37 14.82 -12.35
C ASP A 62 3.22 14.06 -13.37
N ALA A 63 3.84 12.94 -12.99
CA ALA A 63 4.68 12.13 -13.89
C ALA A 63 3.96 11.66 -15.16
N PHE A 64 2.62 11.66 -15.17
CA PHE A 64 1.80 11.24 -16.31
C PHE A 64 1.08 12.40 -17.01
N ARG A 65 1.43 13.66 -16.73
CA ARG A 65 0.89 14.82 -17.48
C ARG A 65 1.39 14.85 -18.92
N ALA A 66 0.67 15.58 -19.77
CA ALA A 66 1.09 15.81 -21.15
C ALA A 66 2.45 16.53 -21.20
N ASP A 67 3.29 16.19 -22.18
CA ASP A 67 4.70 16.60 -22.38
C ASP A 67 5.74 15.57 -21.89
N ALA A 68 6.15 14.67 -22.79
CA ALA A 68 7.21 13.69 -22.57
C ALA A 68 8.60 14.29 -22.35
N THR A 69 8.86 15.56 -22.69
CA THR A 69 10.17 16.19 -22.43
C THR A 69 10.32 16.60 -20.96
N ARG A 70 9.20 16.68 -20.23
CA ARG A 70 9.14 17.13 -18.84
C ARG A 70 8.69 16.04 -17.88
N TYR A 71 7.76 15.18 -18.29
CA TYR A 71 7.11 14.21 -17.40
C TYR A 71 7.55 12.78 -17.73
N GLY A 72 8.34 12.20 -16.83
CA GLY A 72 9.03 10.93 -17.07
C GLY A 72 8.11 9.72 -17.27
N GLY A 73 6.91 9.71 -16.67
CA GLY A 73 5.92 8.65 -16.89
C GLY A 73 5.35 8.70 -18.31
N THR A 74 5.02 9.89 -18.80
CA THR A 74 4.61 10.09 -20.20
C THR A 74 5.74 9.73 -21.17
N ALA A 75 6.97 10.18 -20.89
CA ALA A 75 8.15 9.81 -21.68
C ALA A 75 8.36 8.29 -21.74
N PHE A 76 8.21 7.61 -20.60
CA PHE A 76 8.30 6.16 -20.53
C PHE A 76 7.26 5.46 -21.41
N LEU A 77 6.00 5.92 -21.39
CA LEU A 77 4.93 5.34 -22.20
C LEU A 77 5.17 5.51 -23.71
N GLU A 78 5.65 6.69 -24.13
CA GLU A 78 6.00 6.94 -25.53
C GLU A 78 7.16 6.05 -25.99
N CYS A 79 8.23 5.97 -25.18
CA CYS A 79 9.36 5.09 -25.46
C CYS A 79 8.95 3.61 -25.46
N LEU A 80 8.09 3.19 -24.53
CA LEU A 80 7.57 1.83 -24.46
C LEU A 80 6.77 1.50 -25.73
N LEU A 81 5.88 2.39 -26.16
CA LEU A 81 5.09 2.20 -27.39
C LEU A 81 5.99 2.10 -28.63
N ALA A 82 6.99 2.98 -28.74
CA ALA A 82 7.92 2.99 -29.86
C ALA A 82 8.81 1.74 -29.92
N ALA A 83 9.19 1.20 -28.77
CA ALA A 83 10.03 0.01 -28.67
C ALA A 83 9.24 -1.32 -28.68
N TRP A 84 7.91 -1.28 -28.48
CA TRP A 84 7.10 -2.47 -28.27
C TRP A 84 7.12 -3.39 -29.49
N ASN A 85 7.33 -4.68 -29.23
CA ASN A 85 7.09 -5.77 -30.17
C ASN A 85 6.34 -6.91 -29.47
N ASP A 86 5.72 -7.79 -30.24
CA ASP A 86 4.82 -8.83 -29.69
C ASP A 86 5.57 -9.95 -28.95
N ASP A 87 6.90 -9.99 -29.00
CA ASP A 87 7.75 -10.89 -28.20
C ASP A 87 8.12 -10.31 -26.83
N MET A 88 7.81 -9.03 -26.57
CA MET A 88 8.09 -8.39 -25.29
C MET A 88 7.05 -8.72 -24.21
N ARG A 89 7.54 -8.84 -22.98
CA ARG A 89 6.74 -8.98 -21.77
C ARG A 89 6.98 -7.79 -20.86
N LEU A 90 5.93 -7.09 -20.45
CA LEU A 90 6.01 -6.00 -19.49
C LEU A 90 5.78 -6.56 -18.08
N THR A 91 6.78 -6.46 -17.21
CA THR A 91 6.63 -6.82 -15.79
C THR A 91 6.89 -5.60 -14.92
N LEU A 92 5.92 -5.25 -14.09
CA LEU A 92 5.95 -4.11 -13.19
C LEU A 92 6.07 -4.60 -11.75
N ILE A 93 7.16 -4.25 -11.08
CA ILE A 93 7.44 -4.64 -9.69
C ILE A 93 7.50 -3.40 -8.82
N ALA A 94 6.71 -3.37 -7.75
CA ALA A 94 6.74 -2.28 -6.80
C ALA A 94 6.85 -2.74 -5.35
N HIS A 95 7.65 -2.00 -4.60
CA HIS A 95 7.69 -2.05 -3.14
C HIS A 95 7.02 -0.81 -2.55
N SER A 96 6.24 -0.99 -1.48
CA SER A 96 5.69 0.12 -0.69
C SER A 96 4.96 1.15 -1.55
N GLY A 97 5.39 2.42 -1.55
CA GLY A 97 4.77 3.52 -2.29
C GLY A 97 4.84 3.36 -3.81
N GLY A 98 5.75 2.54 -4.32
CA GLY A 98 5.79 2.22 -5.76
C GLY A 98 4.51 1.56 -6.25
N ALA A 99 3.71 0.95 -5.36
CA ALA A 99 2.43 0.37 -5.74
C ALA A 99 1.42 1.46 -6.16
N VAL A 100 1.50 2.66 -5.56
CA VAL A 100 0.74 3.83 -6.01
C VAL A 100 1.17 4.24 -7.41
N TYR A 101 2.48 4.28 -7.67
CA TYR A 101 3.02 4.60 -8.99
C TYR A 101 2.54 3.60 -10.05
N ILE A 102 2.64 2.29 -9.79
CA ILE A 102 2.12 1.26 -10.73
C ILE A 102 0.62 1.43 -10.93
N ASN A 103 -0.15 1.71 -9.87
CA ASN A 103 -1.59 1.92 -10.02
C ASN A 103 -1.90 3.10 -10.96
N ARG A 104 -1.16 4.21 -10.87
CA ARG A 104 -1.29 5.34 -11.83
C ARG A 104 -0.78 4.99 -13.22
N LEU A 105 0.33 4.26 -13.31
CA LEU A 105 0.90 3.79 -14.57
C LEU A 105 -0.10 2.90 -15.33
N LEU A 106 -0.84 2.01 -14.65
CA LEU A 106 -1.86 1.17 -15.29
C LEU A 106 -2.98 2.01 -15.92
N ASN A 107 -3.45 3.04 -15.20
CA ASN A 107 -4.46 3.96 -15.74
C ASN A 107 -3.91 4.70 -16.98
N ALA A 108 -2.65 5.14 -16.94
CA ALA A 108 -2.03 5.82 -18.07
C ALA A 108 -1.74 4.87 -19.26
N ILE A 109 -1.40 3.60 -19.00
CA ILE A 109 -1.32 2.55 -20.03
C ILE A 109 -2.71 2.34 -20.64
N ASP A 110 -3.76 2.32 -19.82
CA ASP A 110 -5.13 2.12 -20.28
C ASP A 110 -5.61 3.21 -21.22
N ASP A 111 -5.33 4.45 -20.86
CA ASP A 111 -5.66 5.65 -21.64
C ASP A 111 -4.88 5.75 -22.97
N ARG A 112 -3.59 5.38 -22.97
CA ARG A 112 -2.67 5.80 -24.06
C ARG A 112 -2.12 4.68 -24.92
N LEU A 113 -2.06 3.45 -24.41
CA LEU A 113 -1.40 2.35 -25.11
C LEU A 113 -2.40 1.37 -25.73
N PRO A 114 -2.05 0.71 -26.85
CA PRO A 114 -2.88 -0.32 -27.45
C PRO A 114 -3.26 -1.42 -26.45
N ALA A 115 -4.49 -1.95 -26.55
CA ALA A 115 -5.03 -2.95 -25.61
C ALA A 115 -4.20 -4.25 -25.50
N LYS A 116 -3.36 -4.54 -26.50
CA LYS A 116 -2.45 -5.69 -26.49
C LYS A 116 -1.31 -5.56 -25.47
N ILE A 117 -0.95 -4.33 -25.07
CA ILE A 117 0.08 -4.09 -24.08
C ILE A 117 -0.53 -4.29 -22.70
N LYS A 118 -0.15 -5.41 -22.08
CA LYS A 118 -0.55 -5.82 -20.73
C LYS A 118 0.69 -6.02 -19.86
N ALA A 119 0.51 -5.82 -18.57
CA ALA A 119 1.56 -5.99 -17.57
C ALA A 119 1.32 -7.21 -16.70
N ASP A 120 2.41 -7.87 -16.31
CA ASP A 120 2.43 -8.70 -15.12
C ASP A 120 2.84 -7.87 -13.91
N ILE A 121 2.18 -8.03 -12.77
CA ILE A 121 2.38 -7.18 -11.60
C ILE A 121 2.92 -7.95 -10.42
N VAL A 122 3.93 -7.41 -9.75
CA VAL A 122 4.33 -7.85 -8.42
C VAL A 122 4.27 -6.68 -7.45
N PHE A 123 3.37 -6.79 -6.47
CA PHE A 123 3.30 -5.86 -5.35
C PHE A 123 3.95 -6.45 -4.12
N ILE A 124 4.82 -5.66 -3.48
CA ILE A 124 5.58 -6.06 -2.30
C ILE A 124 5.32 -5.03 -1.20
N ALA A 125 4.65 -5.44 -0.12
CA ALA A 125 4.23 -4.58 0.98
C ALA A 125 3.57 -3.29 0.49
N ALA A 126 2.56 -3.41 -0.38
CA ALA A 126 1.96 -2.29 -1.10
C ALA A 126 1.37 -1.23 -0.17
N ALA A 127 1.86 -0.01 -0.29
CA ALA A 127 1.30 1.19 0.34
C ALA A 127 0.19 1.82 -0.53
N LEU A 128 -0.59 0.96 -1.21
CA LEU A 128 -1.72 1.35 -2.05
C LEU A 128 -3.00 1.17 -1.22
N SER A 129 -3.88 2.17 -1.19
CA SER A 129 -5.15 2.05 -0.48
C SER A 129 -6.09 1.10 -1.23
N PHE A 130 -6.95 0.42 -0.47
CA PHE A 130 -8.01 -0.40 -1.07
C PHE A 130 -8.97 0.43 -1.92
N ASP A 131 -9.20 1.69 -1.57
CA ASP A 131 -10.07 2.59 -2.32
C ASP A 131 -9.51 2.88 -3.72
N ALA A 132 -8.26 3.33 -3.80
CA ALA A 132 -7.61 3.62 -5.08
C ALA A 132 -7.47 2.37 -5.96
N PHE A 133 -7.25 1.21 -5.34
CA PHE A 133 -7.17 -0.04 -6.11
C PHE A 133 -8.54 -0.52 -6.58
N ALA A 134 -9.59 -0.36 -5.76
CA ALA A 134 -10.96 -0.66 -6.14
C ALA A 134 -11.43 0.21 -7.30
N GLU A 135 -11.07 1.49 -7.34
CA GLU A 135 -11.35 2.38 -8.48
C GLU A 135 -10.73 1.81 -9.78
N THR A 136 -9.46 1.39 -9.73
CA THR A 136 -8.78 0.79 -10.89
C THR A 136 -9.38 -0.56 -11.32
N ILE A 137 -10.08 -1.26 -10.43
CA ILE A 137 -10.84 -2.48 -10.75
C ILE A 137 -12.22 -2.14 -11.31
N ASP A 138 -12.96 -1.23 -10.68
CA ASP A 138 -14.31 -0.80 -11.07
C ASP A 138 -14.29 -0.13 -12.46
N ASP A 139 -13.19 0.57 -12.81
CA ASP A 139 -12.97 1.18 -14.14
C ASP A 139 -12.44 0.17 -15.18
N ASP A 140 -12.41 -1.12 -14.86
CA ASP A 140 -11.93 -2.23 -15.70
C ASP A 140 -10.45 -2.17 -16.13
N VAL A 141 -9.71 -1.13 -15.73
CA VAL A 141 -8.28 -0.95 -16.01
C VAL A 141 -7.48 -2.18 -15.58
N PHE A 142 -7.71 -2.69 -14.37
CA PHE A 142 -7.00 -3.87 -13.88
C PHE A 142 -7.27 -5.09 -14.77
N ARG A 143 -8.53 -5.34 -15.14
CA ARG A 143 -8.93 -6.46 -16.01
C ARG A 143 -8.36 -6.31 -17.42
N ASN A 144 -8.31 -5.10 -17.95
CA ASN A 144 -7.87 -4.84 -19.31
C ASN A 144 -6.34 -4.92 -19.43
N ARG A 145 -5.61 -4.43 -18.42
CA ARG A 145 -4.17 -4.20 -18.50
C ARG A 145 -3.32 -5.18 -17.71
N VAL A 146 -3.90 -6.05 -16.89
CA VAL A 146 -3.14 -7.02 -16.11
C VAL A 146 -3.30 -8.42 -16.68
N HIS A 147 -2.17 -9.05 -17.02
CA HIS A 147 -2.13 -10.43 -17.49
C HIS A 147 -2.02 -11.41 -16.32
N SER A 148 -1.06 -11.19 -15.40
CA SER A 148 -0.95 -11.92 -14.14
C SER A 148 -0.49 -11.02 -13.00
N TYR A 149 -0.67 -11.45 -11.74
CA TYR A 149 -0.33 -10.63 -10.58
C TYR A 149 0.10 -11.46 -9.37
N ARG A 150 0.97 -10.90 -8.52
CA ARG A 150 1.42 -11.50 -7.26
C ARG A 150 1.56 -10.44 -6.18
N PHE A 151 1.08 -10.73 -4.97
CA PHE A 151 1.13 -9.84 -3.83
C PHE A 151 1.97 -10.50 -2.74
N PHE A 152 3.05 -9.86 -2.32
CA PHE A 152 3.86 -10.25 -1.17
C PHE A 152 3.65 -9.24 -0.05
N ALA A 153 3.37 -9.71 1.16
CA ALA A 153 3.19 -8.84 2.31
C ALA A 153 3.51 -9.60 3.60
N LEU A 154 3.60 -8.90 4.73
CA LEU A 154 3.78 -9.56 6.03
C LEU A 154 2.44 -10.12 6.50
N GLU A 155 2.46 -11.27 7.18
CA GLU A 155 1.30 -11.69 7.97
C GLU A 155 1.03 -10.67 9.09
N ASP A 156 -0.23 -10.52 9.49
CA ASP A 156 -0.71 -9.50 10.44
C ASP A 156 0.06 -9.53 11.76
N LYS A 157 0.24 -10.73 12.33
CA LYS A 157 0.99 -10.94 13.57
C LYS A 157 2.42 -10.43 13.48
N ARG A 158 3.06 -10.61 12.32
CA ARG A 158 4.44 -10.18 12.09
C ARG A 158 4.50 -8.69 11.84
N GLU A 159 3.58 -8.17 11.04
CA GLU A 159 3.50 -6.76 10.72
C GLU A 159 3.27 -5.90 11.96
N GLY A 160 2.37 -6.36 12.83
CA GLY A 160 2.10 -5.71 14.12
C GLY A 160 3.02 -6.14 15.27
N GLY A 161 4.12 -6.85 14.98
CA GLY A 161 4.95 -7.52 15.99
C GLY A 161 6.38 -7.00 16.13
N TYR A 162 6.73 -5.88 15.50
CA TYR A 162 8.07 -5.30 15.59
C TYR A 162 8.07 -3.78 15.71
N TRP A 163 9.10 -3.26 16.38
CA TRP A 163 9.29 -1.82 16.52
C TRP A 163 9.87 -1.21 15.25
N GLN A 164 9.04 -0.44 14.52
CA GLN A 164 9.52 0.40 13.42
C GLN A 164 10.36 1.57 13.95
N VAL A 165 9.94 2.15 15.08
CA VAL A 165 10.72 3.13 15.83
C VAL A 165 10.95 2.56 17.24
N PRO A 166 12.14 2.01 17.54
CA PRO A 166 12.44 1.39 18.82
C PRO A 166 12.02 2.26 20.02
N GLY A 167 11.18 1.69 20.90
CA GLY A 167 10.70 2.36 22.12
C GLY A 167 9.58 3.39 21.92
N VAL A 168 9.16 3.65 20.67
CA VAL A 168 8.12 4.67 20.37
C VAL A 168 6.96 4.08 19.58
N TYR A 169 7.23 3.29 18.54
CA TYR A 169 6.20 2.79 17.63
C TYR A 169 6.43 1.30 17.34
N ASP A 170 5.58 0.45 17.91
CA ASP A 170 5.68 -1.02 17.97
C ASP A 170 4.97 -1.76 16.83
N LYS A 171 4.64 -1.04 15.74
CA LYS A 171 4.05 -1.57 14.51
C LYS A 171 4.88 -1.23 13.28
N SER A 172 4.54 -1.83 12.14
CA SER A 172 5.23 -1.60 10.86
C SER A 172 5.09 -0.15 10.35
N LEU A 173 5.90 0.18 9.34
CA LEU A 173 5.75 1.43 8.61
C LEU A 173 4.37 1.57 7.95
N LEU A 174 3.72 0.48 7.53
CA LEU A 174 2.40 0.56 6.92
C LEU A 174 1.31 0.87 7.94
N TYR A 175 1.43 0.43 9.19
CA TYR A 175 0.56 0.91 10.27
C TYR A 175 0.68 2.42 10.47
N LEU A 176 1.91 2.95 10.47
CA LEU A 176 2.15 4.39 10.58
C LEU A 176 1.53 5.14 9.41
N LEU A 177 1.72 4.63 8.20
CA LEU A 177 1.14 5.21 6.99
C LEU A 177 -0.39 5.20 7.04
N SER A 178 -0.98 4.07 7.42
CA SER A 178 -2.43 3.87 7.55
C SER A 178 -3.06 4.83 8.56
N ALA A 179 -2.39 5.09 9.69
CA ALA A 179 -2.92 5.93 10.76
C ALA A 179 -2.65 7.43 10.59
N LEU A 180 -1.46 7.80 10.10
CA LEU A 180 -0.97 9.18 10.17
C LEU A 180 -0.73 9.84 8.82
N CYS A 181 -0.58 9.07 7.74
CA CYS A 181 -0.27 9.63 6.42
C CYS A 181 -1.47 9.60 5.47
N GLU A 182 -2.19 8.48 5.45
CA GLU A 182 -3.45 8.38 4.74
C GLU A 182 -4.56 9.03 5.57
N ARG A 183 -5.23 10.01 4.99
CA ARG A 183 -6.32 10.70 5.69
C ARG A 183 -7.51 9.78 5.83
N ASP A 184 -7.79 9.42 7.08
CA ASP A 184 -8.91 8.56 7.46
C ASP A 184 -9.52 9.02 8.79
N GLY A 185 -10.85 8.97 8.88
CA GLY A 185 -11.57 9.45 10.07
C GLY A 185 -11.32 8.59 11.31
N ASP A 186 -11.06 7.29 11.09
CA ASP A 186 -10.79 6.31 12.14
C ASP A 186 -9.29 6.06 12.34
N ALA A 187 -8.42 6.76 11.61
CA ALA A 187 -6.97 6.59 11.61
C ALA A 187 -6.55 5.13 11.37
N ASP A 188 -7.24 4.45 10.46
CA ASP A 188 -7.00 3.04 10.08
C ASP A 188 -7.29 2.85 8.58
N LYS A 189 -6.65 3.65 7.72
CA LYS A 189 -6.83 3.52 6.27
C LYS A 189 -6.42 2.13 5.80
N ALA A 190 -7.32 1.44 5.12
CA ALA A 190 -7.05 0.12 4.59
C ALA A 190 -6.01 0.16 3.45
N LEU A 191 -4.89 -0.54 3.66
CA LEU A 191 -3.79 -0.68 2.69
C LEU A 191 -3.68 -2.11 2.17
N VAL A 192 -3.56 -2.26 0.85
CA VAL A 192 -3.45 -3.54 0.13
C VAL A 192 -2.32 -4.42 0.67
N GLY A 193 -1.22 -3.81 1.13
CA GLY A 193 -0.07 -4.50 1.71
C GLY A 193 -0.24 -5.06 3.12
N MET A 194 -1.40 -4.90 3.77
CA MET A 194 -1.61 -5.30 5.17
C MET A 194 -2.68 -6.39 5.29
N GLN A 195 -2.33 -7.53 5.90
CA GLN A 195 -3.18 -8.73 5.90
C GLN A 195 -4.54 -8.53 6.57
N ARG A 196 -4.64 -7.74 7.65
CA ARG A 196 -5.87 -7.53 8.44
C ARG A 196 -7.09 -7.08 7.62
N TYR A 197 -6.87 -6.26 6.59
CA TYR A 197 -7.94 -5.72 5.76
C TYR A 197 -8.51 -6.73 4.77
N TRP A 198 -7.80 -7.85 4.53
CA TRP A 198 -8.26 -8.91 3.63
C TRP A 198 -9.22 -9.91 4.29
N SER A 199 -9.58 -9.69 5.56
CA SER A 199 -10.38 -10.62 6.35
C SER A 199 -11.84 -10.74 5.93
N GLY A 200 -12.39 -9.75 5.21
CA GLY A 200 -13.82 -9.70 4.82
C GLY A 200 -14.79 -9.58 6.00
N LYS A 201 -14.28 -9.25 7.20
CA LYS A 201 -15.05 -9.12 8.44
C LYS A 201 -15.16 -7.65 8.85
N LYS A 202 -16.16 -7.32 9.67
CA LYS A 202 -16.26 -5.98 10.28
C LYS A 202 -14.99 -5.67 11.11
N PRO A 203 -14.50 -4.42 11.11
CA PRO A 203 -15.07 -3.25 10.41
C PRO A 203 -14.76 -3.19 8.90
N TYR A 204 -13.87 -4.02 8.39
CA TYR A 204 -13.34 -4.00 7.01
C TYR A 204 -14.27 -4.57 5.92
N LYS A 205 -15.55 -4.78 6.21
CA LYS A 205 -16.53 -5.22 5.21
C LYS A 205 -17.13 -4.00 4.49
N THR A 206 -16.30 -3.25 3.77
CA THR A 206 -16.70 -2.08 2.97
C THR A 206 -16.82 -2.46 1.49
N LYS A 207 -17.46 -1.62 0.67
CA LYS A 207 -17.59 -1.84 -0.79
C LYS A 207 -16.22 -2.07 -1.43
N ASN A 208 -15.30 -1.12 -1.27
CA ASN A 208 -14.00 -1.12 -1.95
C ASN A 208 -13.11 -2.30 -1.51
N ILE A 209 -13.10 -2.61 -0.21
CA ILE A 209 -12.39 -3.81 0.28
C ILE A 209 -13.01 -5.07 -0.33
N THR A 210 -14.34 -5.15 -0.38
CA THR A 210 -15.05 -6.29 -0.98
C THR A 210 -14.71 -6.43 -2.46
N THR A 211 -14.72 -5.35 -3.25
CA THR A 211 -14.31 -5.33 -4.67
C THR A 211 -12.92 -5.96 -4.86
N VAL A 212 -11.92 -5.49 -4.12
CA VAL A 212 -10.55 -6.00 -4.22
C VAL A 212 -10.48 -7.46 -3.75
N THR A 213 -11.10 -7.80 -2.61
CA THR A 213 -11.05 -9.16 -2.05
C THR A 213 -11.76 -10.20 -2.92
N ASN A 214 -12.75 -9.81 -3.71
CA ASN A 214 -13.43 -10.71 -4.65
C ASN A 214 -12.67 -10.84 -5.98
N THR A 215 -11.93 -9.82 -6.38
CA THR A 215 -11.20 -9.78 -7.65
C THR A 215 -9.85 -10.49 -7.55
N ILE A 216 -9.11 -10.27 -6.47
CA ILE A 216 -7.78 -10.83 -6.28
C ILE A 216 -7.88 -12.23 -5.70
N SER A 217 -7.37 -13.24 -6.39
CA SER A 217 -7.42 -14.62 -5.91
C SER A 217 -6.62 -14.82 -4.61
N ILE A 218 -7.12 -15.65 -3.69
CA ILE A 218 -6.45 -15.94 -2.40
C ILE A 218 -5.04 -16.48 -2.61
N GLY A 219 -4.83 -17.36 -3.60
CA GLY A 219 -3.51 -17.92 -3.92
C GLY A 219 -2.48 -16.88 -4.36
N GLU A 220 -2.93 -15.73 -4.86
CA GLU A 220 -2.05 -14.66 -5.33
C GLU A 220 -1.55 -13.74 -4.20
N ARG A 221 -2.06 -13.97 -2.98
CA ARG A 221 -1.71 -13.23 -1.76
C ARG A 221 -0.73 -14.06 -0.91
N VAL A 222 0.56 -13.74 -1.01
CA VAL A 222 1.64 -14.41 -0.30
C VAL A 222 2.00 -13.65 0.97
N TRP A 223 1.68 -14.26 2.11
CA TRP A 223 1.95 -13.71 3.43
C TRP A 223 3.26 -14.26 4.00
N SER A 224 4.14 -13.38 4.44
CA SER A 224 5.44 -13.71 5.01
C SER A 224 5.33 -13.89 6.54
N PRO A 225 5.81 -15.02 7.11
CA PRO A 225 6.54 -16.08 6.43
C PRO A 225 5.59 -17.10 5.81
N THR A 226 5.97 -17.66 4.67
CA THR A 226 5.24 -18.75 4.05
C THR A 226 5.58 -20.08 4.73
N PRO A 227 4.65 -21.07 4.75
CA PRO A 227 4.93 -22.41 5.26
C PRO A 227 6.14 -23.07 4.60
N SER A 228 6.76 -24.02 5.32
CA SER A 228 7.79 -24.88 4.73
C SER A 228 7.21 -25.67 3.57
N GLY A 229 7.92 -25.71 2.43
CA GLY A 229 7.46 -26.39 1.22
C GLY A 229 6.50 -25.58 0.34
N ALA A 230 6.28 -24.28 0.62
CA ALA A 230 5.55 -23.42 -0.31
C ALA A 230 6.17 -23.49 -1.74
N PRO A 231 5.35 -23.54 -2.81
CA PRO A 231 5.85 -23.66 -4.18
C PRO A 231 6.80 -22.53 -4.57
N ALA A 232 7.70 -22.78 -5.54
CA ALA A 232 8.51 -21.73 -6.15
C ALA A 232 7.60 -20.63 -6.72
N GLY A 233 7.98 -19.36 -6.55
CA GLY A 233 7.11 -18.22 -6.89
C GLY A 233 6.15 -17.78 -5.78
N TYR A 234 6.00 -18.58 -4.73
CA TYR A 234 5.07 -18.34 -3.61
C TYR A 234 5.78 -18.37 -2.25
N GLN A 235 7.11 -18.29 -2.21
CA GLN A 235 7.89 -18.32 -0.97
C GLN A 235 8.24 -16.89 -0.53
N ALA A 236 8.05 -16.60 0.75
CA ALA A 236 8.49 -15.36 1.37
C ALA A 236 8.86 -15.58 2.83
N ASN A 237 9.90 -14.89 3.30
CA ASN A 237 10.34 -14.96 4.70
C ASN A 237 10.85 -13.60 5.23
N ALA A 238 10.42 -12.51 4.61
CA ALA A 238 10.71 -11.16 5.07
C ALA A 238 10.20 -10.97 6.51
N ARG A 239 11.06 -10.39 7.35
CA ARG A 239 10.74 -10.18 8.77
C ARG A 239 10.18 -8.78 9.07
N ARG A 240 10.38 -7.83 8.16
CA ARG A 240 10.04 -6.40 8.32
C ARG A 240 9.74 -5.80 6.95
N HIS A 241 8.99 -4.70 6.95
CA HIS A 241 8.58 -3.95 5.75
C HIS A 241 9.73 -3.69 4.77
N GLY A 242 10.84 -3.12 5.25
CA GLY A 242 11.99 -2.78 4.41
C GLY A 242 12.94 -3.94 4.07
N ARG A 243 12.63 -5.18 4.50
CA ARG A 243 13.54 -6.32 4.35
C ARG A 243 13.19 -7.25 3.20
N PHE A 244 12.09 -7.03 2.49
CA PHE A 244 11.73 -7.84 1.31
C PHE A 244 12.82 -7.82 0.23
N ALA A 245 13.41 -6.65 -0.05
CA ALA A 245 14.43 -6.49 -1.10
C ALA A 245 15.71 -7.31 -0.88
N VAL A 246 15.99 -7.68 0.37
CA VAL A 246 17.20 -8.45 0.75
C VAL A 246 16.87 -9.85 1.23
N GLU A 247 15.60 -10.27 1.14
CA GLU A 247 15.18 -11.59 1.60
C GLU A 247 15.25 -12.62 0.46
N PRO A 248 16.12 -13.65 0.56
CA PRO A 248 16.41 -14.53 -0.57
C PRO A 248 15.20 -15.28 -1.12
N LYS A 249 14.28 -15.75 -0.26
CA LYS A 249 13.11 -16.53 -0.73
C LYS A 249 12.12 -15.67 -1.48
N THR A 250 11.84 -14.47 -0.99
CA THR A 250 10.99 -13.49 -1.68
C THR A 250 11.63 -13.15 -3.02
N ASN A 251 12.93 -12.81 -3.05
CA ASN A 251 13.60 -12.47 -4.30
C ASN A 251 13.58 -13.62 -5.31
N ALA A 252 13.83 -14.86 -4.88
CA ALA A 252 13.72 -16.04 -5.74
C ALA A 252 12.29 -16.24 -6.28
N SER A 253 11.27 -15.95 -5.47
CA SER A 253 9.87 -16.01 -5.91
C SER A 253 9.52 -14.91 -6.91
N VAL A 254 10.03 -13.70 -6.73
CA VAL A 254 9.90 -12.62 -7.72
C VAL A 254 10.58 -13.02 -9.03
N GLN A 255 11.79 -13.59 -8.97
CA GLN A 255 12.49 -14.08 -10.16
C GLN A 255 11.73 -15.21 -10.87
N HIS A 256 11.04 -16.08 -10.13
CA HIS A 256 10.19 -17.10 -10.73
C HIS A 256 9.05 -16.48 -11.55
N PHE A 257 8.52 -15.34 -11.10
CA PHE A 257 7.47 -14.60 -11.80
C PHE A 257 7.98 -13.88 -13.07
N LEU A 258 9.28 -13.56 -13.14
CA LEU A 258 9.93 -12.92 -14.29
C LEU A 258 10.26 -13.89 -15.43
N ARG A 259 10.33 -15.18 -15.14
CA ARG A 259 10.58 -16.25 -16.13
C ARG A 259 9.31 -16.62 -16.85
#